data_AF-C9PRJ0-F1
#
_entry.id   AF-C9PRJ0-F1
#
_cell.length_a   1.000
_cell.length_b   1.000
_cell.length_c   1.000
_cell.angle_alpha   90.00
_cell.angle_beta   90.00
_cell.angle_gamma   90.00
#
_symmetry.space_group_name_H-M   'P 1'
#
loop_
_entity.id
_entity.type
_entity.pdbx_description
1 polymer ?
#
loop_
_entity_poly.entity_id
_entity_poly.type
_entity_poly.pdbx_seq_one_letter_code
_entity_poly.pdbx_strand_id
1 'polypeptide(L)'
;MIKIHSNIVLMILIFLITGCYPCKFLDRNFNQSVADTKRYKTSLICEKEQQKVAKEILKGKYTEDIDIYIIDKCIISDGEYKIISDSKFK
;
A
#
# COMPACT_ATOMS: atom_id res chain seq x y z
N MET A 1 26.88 -30.40 -35.48
CA MET A 1 26.28 -29.07 -35.22
C MET A 1 24.79 -29.10 -34.80
N ILE A 2 23.99 -30.11 -35.19
CA ILE A 2 22.53 -30.17 -34.91
C ILE A 2 22.19 -30.34 -33.41
N LYS A 3 22.99 -31.09 -32.64
CA LYS A 3 22.74 -31.35 -31.20
C LYS A 3 22.80 -30.09 -30.33
N ILE A 4 23.60 -29.10 -30.70
CA ILE A 4 23.76 -27.85 -29.93
C ILE A 4 22.50 -26.98 -30.05
N HIS A 5 21.88 -26.95 -31.24
CA HIS A 5 20.67 -26.18 -31.49
C HIS A 5 19.46 -26.73 -30.70
N SER A 6 19.36 -28.05 -30.55
CA SER A 6 18.30 -28.69 -29.77
C SER A 6 18.35 -28.31 -28.28
N ASN A 7 19.55 -28.15 -27.70
CA ASN A 7 19.70 -27.76 -26.30
C ASN A 7 19.35 -26.29 -26.04
N ILE A 8 19.61 -25.42 -27.01
CA ILE A 8 19.26 -23.98 -26.91
C ILE A 8 17.75 -23.81 -26.92
N VAL A 9 17.04 -24.50 -27.81
CA VAL A 9 15.57 -24.47 -27.88
C VAL A 9 14.94 -25.01 -26.59
N LEU A 10 15.50 -26.08 -26.02
CA LEU A 10 15.02 -26.65 -24.76
C LEU A 10 15.25 -25.70 -23.57
N MET A 11 16.41 -25.03 -23.49
CA MET A 11 16.68 -24.02 -22.47
C MET A 11 15.69 -22.85 -22.55
N ILE A 12 15.43 -22.33 -23.76
CA ILE A 12 14.46 -21.25 -23.98
C ILE A 12 13.04 -21.68 -23.56
N LEU A 13 12.63 -22.91 -23.90
CA LEU A 13 11.36 -23.48 -23.46
C LEU A 13 11.29 -23.57 -21.93
N ILE A 14 12.33 -24.07 -21.26
CA ILE A 14 12.36 -24.14 -19.80
C ILE A 14 12.22 -22.74 -19.18
N PHE A 15 12.89 -21.72 -19.71
CA PHE A 15 12.71 -20.32 -19.27
C PHE A 15 11.27 -19.81 -19.45
N LEU A 16 10.60 -20.20 -20.54
CA LEU A 16 9.20 -19.82 -20.80
C LEU A 16 8.20 -20.58 -19.92
N ILE A 17 8.45 -21.87 -19.63
CA ILE A 17 7.52 -22.73 -18.87
C ILE A 17 7.71 -22.58 -17.35
N THR A 18 8.94 -22.27 -16.88
CA THR A 18 9.23 -22.03 -15.45
C THR A 18 8.78 -20.66 -14.96
N GLY A 19 8.17 -19.84 -15.83
CA GLY A 19 7.36 -18.68 -15.44
C GLY A 19 8.12 -17.53 -14.79
N CYS A 20 9.44 -17.60 -14.69
CA CYS A 20 10.26 -16.58 -14.04
C CYS A 20 10.99 -15.75 -15.10
N TYR A 21 10.24 -15.09 -16.00
CA TYR A 21 10.48 -13.74 -16.53
C TYR A 21 9.79 -13.51 -17.91
N PRO A 22 9.25 -12.31 -18.17
CA PRO A 22 9.04 -11.21 -17.24
C PRO A 22 7.65 -11.32 -16.61
N CYS A 23 7.58 -11.58 -15.30
CA CYS A 23 6.37 -11.35 -14.50
C CYS A 23 5.96 -9.86 -14.43
N LYS A 24 6.49 -8.99 -15.30
CA LYS A 24 6.51 -7.53 -15.16
C LYS A 24 6.15 -6.75 -16.43
N PHE A 25 5.93 -7.39 -17.59
CA PHE A 25 5.84 -6.66 -18.86
C PHE A 25 4.43 -6.54 -19.45
N LEU A 26 3.44 -7.29 -18.95
CA LEU A 26 2.10 -7.36 -19.55
C LEU A 26 0.96 -7.14 -18.57
N ASP A 27 1.24 -6.70 -17.35
CA ASP A 27 0.17 -6.34 -16.41
C ASP A 27 -0.23 -4.87 -16.58
N ARG A 28 -1.19 -4.64 -17.49
CA ARG A 28 -1.75 -3.31 -17.79
C ARG A 28 -2.40 -2.64 -16.57
N ASN A 29 -2.71 -3.40 -15.51
CA ASN A 29 -3.28 -2.88 -14.26
C ASN A 29 -2.24 -2.39 -13.24
N PHE A 30 -0.93 -2.56 -13.49
CA PHE A 30 0.10 -2.23 -12.48
C PHE A 30 0.60 -0.77 -12.53
N ASN A 31 0.12 0.06 -13.48
CA ASN A 31 0.58 1.44 -13.61
C ASN A 31 -0.10 2.46 -12.69
N GLN A 32 -1.10 2.07 -11.90
CA GLN A 32 -1.54 2.88 -10.77
C GLN A 32 -0.86 2.33 -9.52
N SER A 33 0.24 2.98 -9.11
CA SER A 33 0.74 2.80 -7.75
C SER A 33 -0.42 2.97 -6.79
N VAL A 34 -0.52 2.13 -5.76
CA VAL A 34 -1.55 2.30 -4.70
C VAL A 34 -1.50 3.73 -4.15
N ALA A 35 -0.30 4.33 -4.14
CA ALA A 35 -0.06 5.71 -3.75
C ALA A 35 -0.76 6.77 -4.64
N ASP A 36 -1.08 6.43 -5.89
CA ASP A 36 -1.74 7.32 -6.84
C ASP A 36 -3.26 7.27 -6.75
N THR A 37 -3.82 6.30 -6.01
CA THR A 37 -5.26 6.18 -5.83
C THR A 37 -5.81 7.35 -5.00
N LYS A 38 -7.01 7.83 -5.37
CA LYS A 38 -7.71 8.88 -4.61
C LYS A 38 -7.85 8.48 -3.14
N ARG A 39 -8.22 7.22 -2.89
CA ARG A 39 -8.40 6.66 -1.56
C ARG A 39 -7.14 6.80 -0.71
N TYR A 40 -5.99 6.36 -1.22
CA TYR A 40 -4.71 6.49 -0.50
C TYR A 40 -4.39 7.95 -0.18
N LYS A 41 -4.55 8.85 -1.15
CA LYS A 41 -4.29 10.29 -0.95
C LYS A 41 -5.21 10.89 0.12
N THR A 42 -6.50 10.55 0.10
CA THR A 42 -7.47 11.03 1.09
C THR A 42 -7.17 10.47 2.49
N SER A 43 -6.86 9.18 2.62
CA SER A 43 -6.47 8.57 3.89
C SER A 43 -5.18 9.18 4.46
N LEU A 44 -4.19 9.48 3.61
CA LEU A 44 -2.94 10.12 4.05
C LEU A 44 -3.14 11.55 4.56
N ILE A 45 -4.05 12.31 3.93
CA ILE A 45 -4.41 13.66 4.42
C ILE A 45 -5.12 13.54 5.79
N CYS A 46 -6.10 12.64 5.89
CA CYS A 46 -6.79 12.35 7.14
C CYS A 46 -5.82 11.99 8.26
N GLU A 47 -4.89 11.07 8.00
CA GLU A 47 -3.88 10.63 8.96
C GLU A 47 -3.13 11.84 9.54
N LYS A 48 -2.54 12.67 8.66
CA LYS A 48 -1.74 13.82 9.09
C LYS A 48 -2.54 14.83 9.88
N GLU A 49 -3.76 15.13 9.45
CA GLU A 49 -4.64 16.07 10.13
C GLU A 49 -5.04 15.55 11.51
N GLN A 50 -5.50 14.29 11.58
CA GLN A 50 -5.99 13.71 12.84
C GLN A 50 -4.84 13.46 13.83
N GLN A 51 -3.65 13.06 13.37
CA GLN A 51 -2.47 12.95 14.23
C GLN A 51 -2.08 14.32 14.82
N LYS A 52 -2.12 15.39 14.02
CA LYS A 52 -1.85 16.76 14.51
C LYS A 52 -2.85 17.15 15.59
N VAL A 53 -4.14 17.00 15.31
CA VAL A 53 -5.22 17.30 16.25
C VAL A 53 -5.09 16.47 17.53
N ALA A 54 -4.78 15.18 17.39
CA ALA A 54 -4.61 14.28 18.51
C ALA A 54 -3.40 14.65 19.39
N LYS A 55 -2.27 15.06 18.79
CA LYS A 55 -1.10 15.56 19.53
C LYS A 55 -1.42 16.83 20.32
N GLU A 56 -2.24 17.73 19.76
CA GLU A 56 -2.66 18.96 20.44
C GLU A 56 -3.62 18.69 21.62
N ILE A 57 -4.56 17.76 21.46
CA ILE A 57 -5.57 17.44 22.48
C ILE A 57 -4.99 16.54 23.58
N LEU A 58 -4.31 15.46 23.19
CA LEU A 58 -3.82 14.44 24.11
C LEU A 58 -2.47 14.81 24.74
N LYS A 59 -1.68 15.68 24.10
CA LYS A 59 -0.39 16.18 24.58
C LYS A 59 0.51 15.03 25.05
N GLY A 60 0.89 15.00 26.33
CA GLY A 60 1.74 13.95 26.91
C GLY A 60 1.10 12.56 27.00
N LYS A 61 -0.19 12.41 26.66
CA LYS A 61 -0.87 11.11 26.55
C LYS A 61 -0.85 10.54 25.14
N TYR A 62 -0.26 11.24 24.18
CA TYR A 62 -0.13 10.76 22.82
C TYR A 62 0.87 9.60 22.75
N THR A 63 0.45 8.46 22.20
CA THR A 63 1.26 7.25 22.09
C THR A 63 1.23 6.70 20.67
N GLU A 64 2.18 5.81 20.35
CA GLU A 64 2.22 5.12 19.06
C GLU A 64 0.94 4.30 18.79
N ASP A 65 0.31 3.74 19.82
CA ASP A 65 -0.99 3.06 19.69
C ASP A 65 -2.09 3.99 19.18
N ILE A 66 -2.03 5.28 19.53
CA ILE A 66 -2.97 6.29 19.05
C ILE A 66 -2.65 6.64 17.59
N ASP A 67 -1.38 6.75 17.22
CA ASP A 67 -0.95 6.91 15.81
C ASP A 67 -1.54 5.79 14.95
N ILE A 68 -1.32 4.53 15.34
CA ILE A 68 -1.81 3.35 14.63
C ILE A 68 -3.35 3.34 14.56
N TYR A 69 -4.01 3.67 15.67
CA TYR A 69 -5.48 3.75 15.71
C TYR A 69 -6.02 4.80 14.71
N ILE A 70 -5.38 5.97 14.64
CA ILE A 70 -5.79 7.03 13.70
C ILE A 70 -5.59 6.57 12.26
N ILE A 71 -4.46 5.94 11.94
CA ILE A 71 -4.17 5.41 10.60
C ILE A 71 -5.26 4.41 10.19
N ASP A 72 -5.55 3.43 11.04
CA ASP A 72 -6.56 2.40 10.78
C ASP A 72 -7.94 3.02 10.54
N LYS A 73 -8.35 3.97 11.39
CA LYS A 73 -9.63 4.67 11.22
C LYS A 73 -9.69 5.49 9.93
N CYS A 74 -8.64 6.21 9.57
CA CYS A 74 -8.59 6.98 8.32
C CYS A 74 -8.60 6.09 7.07
N ILE A 75 -8.10 4.85 7.14
CA ILE A 75 -8.19 3.89 6.03
C ILE A 75 -9.62 3.32 5.94
N ILE A 76 -10.20 2.91 7.07
CA ILE A 76 -11.54 2.30 7.12
C ILE A 76 -12.63 3.30 6.73
N SER A 77 -12.48 4.57 7.11
CA SER A 77 -13.47 5.63 6.86
C SER A 77 -13.23 6.38 5.54
N ASP A 78 -12.37 5.88 4.65
CA ASP A 78 -11.99 6.56 3.41
C ASP A 78 -11.55 8.03 3.60
N GLY A 79 -10.89 8.29 4.74
CA GLY A 79 -10.36 9.60 5.12
C GLY A 79 -11.36 10.57 5.77
N GLU A 80 -12.57 10.13 6.11
CA GLU A 80 -13.57 10.97 6.79
C GLU A 80 -13.47 10.98 8.34
N TYR A 81 -12.51 10.24 8.91
CA TYR A 81 -12.37 10.08 10.36
C TYR A 81 -12.00 11.38 11.06
N LYS A 82 -12.60 11.61 12.24
CA LYS A 82 -12.34 12.77 13.11
C LYS A 82 -12.20 12.34 14.56
N ILE A 83 -11.02 12.53 15.15
CA ILE A 83 -10.72 12.09 16.52
C ILE A 83 -11.58 12.79 17.57
N ILE A 84 -11.94 14.06 17.35
CA ILE A 84 -12.79 14.86 18.25
C ILE A 84 -14.22 14.30 18.37
N SER A 85 -14.66 13.52 17.38
CA SER A 85 -15.98 12.91 17.36
C SER A 85 -15.97 11.51 17.97
N ASP A 86 -14.79 10.90 18.14
CA ASP A 86 -14.63 9.54 18.62
C ASP A 86 -14.84 9.48 20.14
N SER A 87 -15.76 8.61 20.58
CA SER A 87 -16.10 8.44 21.99
C SER A 87 -14.94 7.93 22.82
N LYS A 88 -13.93 7.30 22.21
CA LYS A 88 -12.72 6.82 22.89
C LYS A 88 -11.85 7.95 23.46
N PHE A 89 -11.95 9.15 22.88
CA PHE A 89 -11.10 10.30 23.23
C PHE A 89 -11.90 11.51 23.74
N LYS A 90 -13.19 11.31 24.07
CA LYS A 90 -14.02 12.29 24.76
C LYS A 90 -13.90 12.18 26.28
#